data_AF-A0A534TDA0-F1
#
_entry.id   AF-A0A534TDA0-F1
#
_cell.length_a   1.000
_cell.length_b   1.000
_cell.length_c   1.000
_cell.angle_alpha   90.00
_cell.angle_beta   90.00
_cell.angle_gamma   90.00
#
_symmetry.space_group_name_H-M   'P 1'
#
loop_
_entity.id
_entity.type
_entity.pdbx_description
1 polymer ?
#
loop_
_entity_poly.entity_id
_entity_poly.type
_entity_poly.pdbx_seq_one_letter_code
_entity_poly.pdbx_strand_id
1 'polypeptide(L)'
;MTQSTSRSVVVRSSHILLVKVVAAKPGPWVPFKPGLKSRKVQLSIAIAETLRGKVDPAPDGPVDVIVEQTDYDGELMMQPLQGSWSRVPLDPGAELVTFSDSASRRAERVLEEPACKLVVPAEQVLPGLRIAAQTLVRDLPLKQTLDLAAPVTGRLDPIFAEFLWEQYADETMASQPAFDSLAEFSERKELTPKTRQALIDGAYNLVSLRGDETPTRGQRLALTMWRVLLMPDAADLHENLIGTYLPNLLGITSGLPPQPASRVFENREPERNAVEAFLRRQGTDVDASPLLEWIRIK
;
A
#
# COMPACT_ATOMS: atom_id res chain seq x y z
N MET A 1 -6.97 -1.72 25.78
CA MET A 1 -6.92 -1.97 24.32
C MET A 1 -5.93 -1.00 23.74
N THR A 2 -4.73 -1.44 23.41
CA THR A 2 -3.78 -0.66 22.63
C THR A 2 -4.33 -0.59 21.21
N GLN A 3 -4.78 0.60 20.79
CA GLN A 3 -4.99 0.86 19.36
C GLN A 3 -3.66 0.54 18.67
N SER A 4 -3.68 -0.42 17.75
CA SER A 4 -2.51 -0.73 16.93
C SER A 4 -2.13 0.53 16.16
N THR A 5 -0.91 1.04 16.38
CA THR A 5 -0.35 2.20 15.65
C THR A 5 0.08 1.83 14.23
N SER A 6 -0.22 0.60 13.81
CA SER A 6 0.17 0.02 12.53
C SER A 6 -0.52 0.72 11.36
N ARG A 7 0.25 1.08 10.32
CA ARG A 7 -0.28 1.69 9.11
C ARG A 7 -0.96 0.65 8.22
N SER A 8 -0.45 -0.57 8.18
CA SER A 8 -1.02 -1.66 7.39
C SER A 8 -2.39 -2.07 7.89
N VAL A 9 -3.40 -1.96 7.01
CA VAL A 9 -4.75 -2.45 7.30
C VAL A 9 -4.78 -3.96 7.55
N VAL A 10 -3.88 -4.73 6.91
CA VAL A 10 -3.79 -6.17 7.12
C VAL A 10 -3.35 -6.46 8.55
N VAL A 11 -2.25 -5.86 9.01
CA VAL A 11 -1.64 -6.15 10.33
C VAL A 11 -2.56 -5.76 11.48
N ARG A 12 -3.23 -4.59 11.39
CA ARG A 12 -4.13 -4.11 12.45
C ARG A 12 -5.50 -4.79 12.50
N SER A 13 -5.93 -5.44 11.42
CA SER A 13 -7.26 -6.06 11.38
C SER A 13 -7.32 -7.30 12.27
N SER A 14 -8.33 -7.37 13.13
CA SER A 14 -8.60 -8.60 13.90
C SER A 14 -9.33 -9.64 13.05
N HIS A 15 -10.09 -9.19 12.04
CA HIS A 15 -10.80 -10.05 11.09
C HIS A 15 -10.60 -9.56 9.66
N ILE A 16 -10.35 -10.50 8.76
CA ILE A 16 -10.31 -10.26 7.31
C ILE A 16 -11.15 -11.34 6.65
N LEU A 17 -12.22 -10.93 6.00
CA LEU A 17 -13.24 -11.83 5.45
C LEU A 17 -13.39 -11.58 3.96
N LEU A 18 -13.41 -12.66 3.18
CA LEU A 18 -13.94 -12.65 1.82
C LEU A 18 -15.44 -12.88 1.92
N VAL A 19 -16.21 -11.95 1.40
CA VAL A 19 -17.67 -11.96 1.45
C VAL A 19 -18.27 -11.81 0.08
N LYS A 20 -19.47 -12.35 -0.09
CA LYS A 20 -20.27 -12.22 -1.31
C LYS A 20 -21.58 -11.55 -1.00
N VAL A 21 -21.91 -10.50 -1.74
CA VAL A 21 -23.21 -9.84 -1.64
C VAL A 21 -24.27 -10.78 -2.22
N VAL A 22 -25.25 -11.17 -1.40
CA VAL A 22 -26.38 -12.00 -1.83
C VAL A 22 -27.53 -11.12 -2.29
N ALA A 23 -27.82 -10.07 -1.51
CA ALA A 23 -28.83 -9.09 -1.83
C ALA A 23 -28.49 -7.73 -1.22
N ALA A 24 -28.93 -6.66 -1.88
CA ALA A 24 -28.83 -5.30 -1.36
C ALA A 24 -30.15 -4.56 -1.56
N LYS A 25 -30.61 -3.87 -0.53
CA LYS A 25 -31.76 -2.97 -0.57
C LYS A 25 -31.31 -1.58 -0.12
N PRO A 26 -30.85 -0.73 -1.05
CA PRO A 26 -30.45 0.63 -0.72
C PRO A 26 -31.68 1.49 -0.41
N GLY A 27 -31.62 2.21 0.70
CA GLY A 27 -32.57 3.28 1.01
C GLY A 27 -32.33 4.53 0.16
N PRO A 28 -33.20 5.55 0.29
CA PRO A 28 -33.01 6.82 -0.39
C PRO A 28 -31.76 7.53 0.12
N TRP A 29 -31.10 8.27 -0.77
CA TRP A 29 -30.07 9.23 -0.38
C TRP A 29 -30.70 10.40 0.36
N VAL A 30 -30.13 10.74 1.51
CA VAL A 30 -30.53 11.88 2.32
C VAL A 30 -29.34 12.81 2.55
N PRO A 31 -29.53 14.14 2.58
CA PRO A 31 -28.47 15.06 2.97
C PRO A 31 -27.96 14.75 4.37
N PHE A 32 -26.63 14.71 4.56
CA PHE A 32 -26.00 14.39 5.84
C PHE A 32 -25.09 15.51 6.36
N LYS A 33 -24.30 16.13 5.47
CA LYS A 33 -23.42 17.28 5.74
C LYS A 33 -23.40 18.19 4.50
N PRO A 34 -22.93 19.45 4.60
CA PRO A 34 -22.78 20.30 3.42
C PRO A 34 -21.98 19.60 2.32
N GLY A 35 -22.58 19.44 1.14
CA GLY A 35 -21.98 18.76 -0.02
C GLY A 35 -21.91 17.23 0.06
N LEU A 36 -22.54 16.59 1.07
CA LEU A 36 -22.54 15.15 1.25
C LEU A 36 -23.96 14.59 1.48
N LYS A 37 -24.21 13.43 0.91
CA LYS A 37 -25.40 12.61 1.12
C LYS A 37 -25.01 11.26 1.73
N SER A 38 -25.89 10.69 2.54
CA SER A 38 -25.76 9.32 3.03
C SER A 38 -27.02 8.50 2.79
N ARG A 39 -26.88 7.17 2.76
CA ARG A 39 -28.01 6.24 2.74
C ARG A 39 -27.69 5.02 3.57
N LYS A 40 -28.71 4.42 4.17
CA LYS A 40 -28.61 3.08 4.75
C LYS A 40 -28.89 2.03 3.69
N VAL A 41 -28.14 0.94 3.70
CA VAL A 41 -28.34 -0.20 2.82
C VAL A 41 -28.52 -1.43 3.69
N GLN A 42 -29.65 -2.13 3.53
CA GLN A 42 -29.82 -3.46 4.09
C GLN A 42 -29.12 -4.45 3.17
N LEU A 43 -28.12 -5.14 3.69
CA LEU A 43 -27.32 -6.12 2.96
C LEU A 43 -27.53 -7.51 3.53
N SER A 44 -27.64 -8.47 2.63
CA SER A 44 -27.52 -9.89 2.96
C SER A 44 -26.21 -10.40 2.37
N ILE A 45 -25.34 -10.92 3.22
CA ILE A 45 -23.93 -11.20 2.89
C ILE A 45 -23.58 -12.64 3.26
N ALA A 46 -23.04 -13.40 2.32
CA ALA A 46 -22.45 -14.70 2.60
C ALA A 46 -20.95 -14.57 2.88
N ILE A 47 -20.45 -15.17 3.97
CA ILE A 47 -19.01 -15.26 4.24
C ILE A 47 -18.46 -16.45 3.45
N ALA A 48 -17.63 -16.18 2.45
CA ALA A 48 -17.06 -17.19 1.58
C ALA A 48 -15.76 -17.78 2.15
N GLU A 49 -14.90 -16.94 2.74
CA GLU A 49 -13.62 -17.36 3.31
C GLU A 49 -13.26 -16.46 4.50
N THR A 50 -12.75 -17.04 5.58
CA THR A 50 -12.13 -16.28 6.69
C THR A 50 -10.62 -16.30 6.51
N LEU A 51 -10.06 -15.21 5.99
CA LEU A 51 -8.62 -15.07 5.75
C LEU A 51 -7.85 -14.79 7.05
N ARG A 52 -8.47 -14.06 7.99
CA ARG A 52 -7.93 -13.79 9.32
C ARG A 52 -9.05 -13.68 10.35
N GLY A 53 -8.75 -14.11 11.58
CA GLY A 53 -9.68 -14.04 12.72
C GLY A 53 -10.57 -15.27 12.82
N LYS A 54 -11.58 -15.21 13.69
CA LYS A 54 -12.57 -16.29 13.83
C LYS A 54 -13.95 -15.68 13.98
N VAL A 55 -14.86 -16.07 13.09
CA VAL A 55 -16.29 -15.79 13.23
C VAL A 55 -16.95 -16.95 13.99
N ASP A 56 -17.75 -16.65 15.01
CA ASP A 56 -18.33 -17.61 15.93
C ASP A 56 -19.72 -17.15 16.44
N PRO A 57 -20.79 -17.94 16.26
CA PRO A 57 -20.84 -19.18 15.49
C PRO A 57 -20.51 -18.95 14.01
N ALA A 58 -20.02 -20.00 13.34
CA ALA A 58 -19.94 -19.98 11.88
C ALA A 58 -21.36 -19.80 11.33
N PRO A 59 -21.61 -18.84 10.42
CA PRO A 59 -22.96 -18.64 9.91
C PRO A 59 -23.43 -19.85 9.10
N ASP A 60 -24.63 -20.36 9.38
CA ASP A 60 -25.28 -21.43 8.60
C ASP A 60 -25.89 -20.90 7.28
N GLY A 61 -25.72 -19.61 6.98
CA GLY A 61 -26.25 -18.94 5.80
C GLY A 61 -25.83 -17.46 5.70
N PRO A 62 -26.46 -16.68 4.79
CA PRO A 62 -26.22 -15.25 4.69
C PRO A 62 -26.53 -14.52 5.99
N VAL A 63 -25.73 -13.51 6.30
CA VAL A 63 -25.87 -12.64 7.46
C VAL A 63 -26.44 -11.31 6.99
N ASP A 64 -27.49 -10.86 7.65
CA ASP A 64 -28.10 -9.56 7.36
C ASP A 64 -27.44 -8.47 8.21
N VAL A 65 -27.00 -7.39 7.55
CA VAL A 65 -26.38 -6.22 8.17
C VAL A 65 -26.96 -4.93 7.61
N ILE A 66 -26.91 -3.86 8.40
CA ILE A 66 -27.26 -2.52 7.94
C ILE A 66 -25.98 -1.71 7.87
N VAL A 67 -25.62 -1.27 6.66
CA VAL A 67 -24.43 -0.46 6.43
C VAL A 67 -24.82 0.94 5.98
N GLU A 68 -23.92 1.89 6.17
CA GLU A 68 -24.07 3.25 5.67
C GLU A 68 -23.15 3.49 4.47
N GLN A 69 -23.68 4.10 3.42
CA GLN A 69 -22.88 4.64 2.33
C GLN A 69 -22.97 6.15 2.36
N THR A 70 -21.84 6.82 2.14
CA THR A 70 -21.77 8.25 1.90
C THR A 70 -21.30 8.52 0.46
N ASP A 71 -21.73 9.65 -0.09
CA ASP A 71 -21.29 10.14 -1.39
C ASP A 71 -21.42 11.67 -1.44
N TYR A 72 -20.88 12.30 -2.49
CA TYR A 72 -21.03 13.74 -2.67
C TYR A 72 -22.37 14.12 -3.26
N ASP A 73 -22.82 15.30 -2.87
CA ASP A 73 -23.92 16.01 -3.48
C ASP A 73 -23.37 17.00 -4.51
N GLY A 74 -23.02 16.48 -5.70
CA GLY A 74 -22.41 17.24 -6.81
C GLY A 74 -21.14 16.60 -7.38
N GLU A 75 -20.50 17.28 -8.35
CA GLU A 75 -19.34 16.76 -9.11
C GLU A 75 -17.99 17.01 -8.41
N LEU A 76 -17.90 17.97 -7.48
CA LEU A 76 -16.63 18.35 -6.85
C LEU A 76 -16.29 17.44 -5.67
N MET A 77 -15.35 16.53 -5.90
CA MET A 77 -14.74 15.70 -4.84
C MET A 77 -13.78 16.54 -3.99
N MET A 78 -14.23 17.00 -2.82
CA MET A 78 -13.45 17.92 -1.96
C MET A 78 -12.72 17.22 -0.80
N GLN A 79 -13.15 16.02 -0.36
CA GLN A 79 -12.63 15.35 0.85
C GLN A 79 -12.86 13.83 0.86
N PRO A 80 -11.93 12.98 1.33
CA PRO A 80 -12.15 11.53 1.38
C PRO A 80 -13.51 11.16 2.01
N LEU A 81 -14.29 10.34 1.31
CA LEU A 81 -15.60 9.93 1.79
C LEU A 81 -15.47 9.10 3.08
N GLN A 82 -16.36 9.36 4.02
CA GLN A 82 -16.41 8.62 5.28
C GLN A 82 -17.16 7.30 5.06
N GLY A 83 -16.78 6.27 5.80
CA GLY A 83 -17.48 4.98 5.80
C GLY A 83 -16.82 3.92 4.90
N SER A 84 -16.58 2.76 5.50
CA SER A 84 -15.96 1.58 4.91
C SER A 84 -16.73 1.00 3.71
N TRP A 85 -18.05 1.21 3.66
CA TRP A 85 -18.95 0.71 2.62
C TRP A 85 -19.26 1.73 1.51
N SER A 86 -18.76 2.96 1.64
CA SER A 86 -19.01 4.04 0.69
C SER A 86 -18.37 3.76 -0.67
N ARG A 87 -19.15 3.93 -1.75
CA ARG A 87 -18.74 3.66 -3.15
C ARG A 87 -18.29 2.23 -3.46
N VAL A 88 -18.56 1.29 -2.56
CA VAL A 88 -18.38 -0.14 -2.84
C VAL A 88 -19.54 -0.63 -3.70
N PRO A 89 -19.30 -1.42 -4.76
CA PRO A 89 -20.38 -2.04 -5.53
C PRO A 89 -21.11 -3.08 -4.67
N LEU A 90 -22.43 -2.93 -4.51
CA LEU A 90 -23.28 -3.79 -3.68
C LEU A 90 -24.25 -4.61 -4.54
N ASP A 91 -23.90 -4.84 -5.81
CA ASP A 91 -24.70 -5.68 -6.70
C ASP A 91 -24.67 -7.14 -6.22
N PRO A 92 -25.79 -7.87 -6.33
CA PRO A 92 -25.81 -9.31 -6.05
C PRO A 92 -24.73 -10.03 -6.84
N GLY A 93 -23.93 -10.83 -6.14
CA GLY A 93 -22.79 -11.56 -6.70
C GLY A 93 -21.44 -10.86 -6.54
N ALA A 94 -21.41 -9.58 -6.16
CA ALA A 94 -20.15 -8.87 -5.91
C ALA A 94 -19.35 -9.56 -4.80
N GLU A 95 -18.07 -9.82 -5.08
CA GLU A 95 -17.11 -10.36 -4.11
C GLU A 95 -16.27 -9.23 -3.54
N LEU A 96 -16.27 -9.14 -2.22
CA LEU A 96 -15.66 -8.06 -1.46
C LEU A 96 -14.77 -8.64 -0.37
N VAL A 97 -13.72 -7.92 -0.02
CA VAL A 97 -12.91 -8.19 1.17
C VAL A 97 -13.21 -7.12 2.20
N THR A 98 -13.55 -7.54 3.41
CA THR A 98 -13.74 -6.64 4.55
C THR A 98 -12.55 -6.74 5.52
N PHE A 99 -12.09 -5.60 6.00
CA PHE A 99 -11.07 -5.47 7.03
C PHE A 99 -11.72 -4.87 8.28
N SER A 100 -11.68 -5.59 9.39
CA SER A 100 -12.37 -5.19 10.61
C SER A 100 -11.47 -5.28 11.84
N ASP A 101 -11.69 -4.36 12.76
CA ASP A 101 -11.12 -4.36 14.10
C ASP A 101 -12.26 -4.44 15.12
N SER A 102 -12.44 -5.64 15.67
CA SER A 102 -13.50 -5.98 16.61
C SER A 102 -13.03 -7.02 17.63
N ALA A 103 -13.51 -6.88 18.86
CA ALA A 103 -13.42 -7.92 19.89
C ALA A 103 -14.55 -8.96 19.77
N SER A 104 -15.62 -8.64 19.05
CA SER A 104 -16.70 -9.58 18.76
C SER A 104 -16.27 -10.61 17.74
N ARG A 105 -16.79 -11.82 17.85
CA ARG A 105 -16.70 -12.89 16.84
C ARG A 105 -17.99 -13.06 16.05
N ARG A 106 -19.06 -12.35 16.41
CA ARG A 106 -20.34 -12.43 15.69
C ARG A 106 -20.23 -11.73 14.35
N ALA A 107 -20.60 -12.41 13.27
CA ALA A 107 -20.42 -11.96 11.88
C ALA A 107 -20.99 -10.54 11.65
N GLU A 108 -22.22 -10.30 12.09
CA GLU A 108 -22.92 -9.02 11.96
C GLU A 108 -22.13 -7.88 12.62
N ARG A 109 -21.55 -8.13 13.80
CA ARG A 109 -20.76 -7.14 14.53
C ARG A 109 -19.37 -6.90 13.94
N VAL A 110 -18.85 -7.84 13.18
CA VAL A 110 -17.56 -7.71 12.47
C VAL A 110 -17.76 -6.91 11.18
N LEU A 111 -18.89 -7.09 10.50
CA LEU A 111 -19.20 -6.46 9.21
C LEU A 111 -19.81 -5.05 9.33
N GLU A 112 -20.44 -4.73 10.47
CA GLU A 112 -20.99 -3.39 10.75
C GLU A 112 -19.92 -2.36 11.13
N GLU A 113 -20.20 -1.09 10.86
CA GLU A 113 -19.43 0.02 11.42
C GLU A 113 -19.77 0.23 12.91
N PRO A 114 -18.82 0.65 13.76
CA PRO A 114 -17.47 1.12 13.43
C PRO A 114 -16.41 0.00 13.38
N ALA A 115 -16.78 -1.28 13.49
CA ALA A 115 -15.83 -2.38 13.49
C ALA A 115 -15.20 -2.60 12.12
N CYS A 116 -16.01 -2.61 11.06
CA CYS A 116 -15.52 -2.63 9.69
C CYS A 116 -14.82 -1.31 9.36
N LYS A 117 -13.56 -1.40 8.93
CA LYS A 117 -12.68 -0.24 8.69
C LYS A 117 -12.47 0.02 7.21
N LEU A 118 -12.54 -1.01 6.38
CA LEU A 118 -12.33 -0.92 4.95
C LEU A 118 -13.04 -2.08 4.25
N VAL A 119 -13.69 -1.78 3.13
CA VAL A 119 -14.21 -2.79 2.22
C VAL A 119 -13.70 -2.48 0.81
N VAL A 120 -13.18 -3.50 0.13
CA VAL A 120 -12.63 -3.37 -1.23
C VAL A 120 -13.10 -4.52 -2.11
N PRO A 121 -13.17 -4.35 -3.44
CA PRO A 121 -13.40 -5.45 -4.36
C PRO A 121 -12.35 -6.55 -4.21
N ALA A 122 -12.80 -7.82 -4.13
CA ALA A 122 -11.91 -8.94 -3.84
C ALA A 122 -10.84 -9.14 -4.92
N GLU A 123 -11.21 -9.02 -6.19
CA GLU A 123 -10.31 -9.20 -7.34
C GLU A 123 -9.02 -8.36 -7.22
N GLN A 124 -9.13 -7.15 -6.66
CA GLN A 124 -8.02 -6.21 -6.58
C GLN A 124 -6.96 -6.61 -5.55
N VAL A 125 -7.33 -7.34 -4.48
CA VAL A 125 -6.45 -7.51 -3.31
C VAL A 125 -6.21 -8.98 -2.93
N LEU A 126 -7.08 -9.90 -3.38
CA LEU A 126 -7.09 -11.28 -2.92
C LEU A 126 -5.77 -12.04 -3.16
N PRO A 127 -5.04 -11.87 -4.28
CA PRO A 127 -3.76 -12.56 -4.49
C PRO A 127 -2.71 -12.22 -3.42
N GLY A 128 -2.48 -10.94 -3.15
CA GLY A 128 -1.55 -10.50 -2.11
C GLY A 128 -2.06 -10.82 -0.71
N LEU A 129 -3.37 -10.67 -0.47
CA LEU A 129 -3.96 -10.90 0.83
C LEU A 129 -3.90 -12.36 1.29
N ARG A 130 -4.05 -13.33 0.37
CA ARG A 130 -3.87 -14.75 0.70
C ARG A 130 -2.43 -15.06 1.13
N ILE A 131 -1.45 -14.44 0.47
CA ILE A 131 -0.05 -14.56 0.86
C ILE A 131 0.14 -13.94 2.25
N ALA A 132 -0.35 -12.73 2.48
CA ALA A 132 -0.23 -12.07 3.77
C ALA A 132 -0.90 -12.86 4.91
N ALA A 133 -2.10 -13.40 4.67
CA ALA A 133 -2.79 -14.27 5.63
C ALA A 133 -1.98 -15.53 5.93
N GLN A 134 -1.46 -16.21 4.90
CA GLN A 134 -0.59 -17.37 5.07
C GLN A 134 0.69 -17.03 5.86
N THR A 135 1.30 -15.88 5.56
CA THR A 135 2.48 -15.36 6.26
C THR A 135 2.19 -15.16 7.73
N LEU A 136 1.08 -14.52 8.09
CA LEU A 136 0.71 -14.27 9.49
C LEU A 136 0.39 -15.57 10.24
N VAL A 137 -0.27 -16.54 9.60
CA VAL A 137 -0.63 -17.81 10.23
C VAL A 137 0.59 -18.70 10.47
N ARG A 138 1.56 -18.68 9.54
CA ARG A 138 2.75 -19.55 9.58
C ARG A 138 4.01 -18.85 10.07
N ASP A 139 3.93 -17.57 10.38
CA ASP A 139 5.05 -16.70 10.74
C ASP A 139 6.22 -16.81 9.74
N LEU A 140 5.92 -16.60 8.45
CA LEU A 140 6.91 -16.78 7.39
C LEU A 140 7.95 -15.63 7.41
N PRO A 141 9.25 -15.91 7.20
CA PRO A 141 10.27 -14.88 7.04
C PRO A 141 10.10 -14.13 5.71
N LEU A 142 10.66 -12.92 5.62
CA LEU A 142 10.51 -12.04 4.44
C LEU A 142 10.79 -12.77 3.13
N LYS A 143 11.93 -13.47 3.04
CA LYS A 143 12.33 -14.16 1.81
C LYS A 143 11.27 -15.16 1.34
N GLN A 144 10.70 -15.96 2.24
CA GLN A 144 9.68 -16.94 1.87
C GLN A 144 8.38 -16.26 1.42
N THR A 145 8.01 -15.14 2.06
CA THR A 145 6.85 -14.34 1.63
C THR A 145 7.06 -13.75 0.24
N LEU A 146 8.27 -13.26 -0.07
CA LEU A 146 8.61 -12.78 -1.42
C LEU A 146 8.65 -13.91 -2.45
N ASP A 147 9.13 -15.10 -2.08
CA ASP A 147 9.12 -16.30 -2.94
C ASP A 147 7.67 -16.70 -3.28
N LEU A 148 6.72 -16.60 -2.34
CA LEU A 148 5.29 -16.81 -2.59
C LEU A 148 4.65 -15.72 -3.45
N ALA A 149 5.11 -14.47 -3.33
CA ALA A 149 4.61 -13.32 -4.09
C ALA A 149 5.15 -13.25 -5.53
N ALA A 150 6.33 -13.82 -5.77
CA ALA A 150 6.99 -13.82 -7.07
C ALA A 150 6.11 -14.27 -8.25
N PRO A 151 5.39 -15.41 -8.21
CA PRO A 151 4.57 -15.86 -9.34
C PRO A 151 3.34 -14.99 -9.62
N VAL A 152 2.96 -14.09 -8.71
CA VAL A 152 1.75 -13.26 -8.82
C VAL A 152 2.04 -11.77 -8.79
N THR A 153 3.29 -11.36 -9.01
CA THR A 153 3.76 -9.97 -8.82
C THR A 153 2.88 -8.92 -9.54
N GLY A 154 2.43 -9.19 -10.76
CA GLY A 154 1.54 -8.27 -11.50
C GLY A 154 0.09 -8.22 -11.04
N ARG A 155 -0.27 -8.97 -10.01
CA ARG A 155 -1.60 -8.96 -9.36
C ARG A 155 -1.52 -8.55 -7.89
N LEU A 156 -0.38 -8.04 -7.44
CA LEU A 156 -0.20 -7.51 -6.10
C LEU A 156 -0.64 -6.06 -6.06
N ASP A 157 -1.17 -5.66 -4.91
CA ASP A 157 -1.79 -4.36 -4.71
C ASP A 157 -1.09 -3.55 -3.59
N PRO A 158 -1.39 -2.25 -3.46
CA PRO A 158 -0.81 -1.40 -2.41
C PRO A 158 -1.01 -1.91 -0.97
N ILE A 159 -2.12 -2.60 -0.65
CA ILE A 159 -2.35 -3.15 0.69
C ILE A 159 -1.30 -4.23 1.01
N PHE A 160 -0.94 -5.05 0.01
CA PHE A 160 0.14 -6.04 0.18
C PHE A 160 1.51 -5.36 0.35
N ALA A 161 1.79 -4.28 -0.38
CA ALA A 161 3.02 -3.51 -0.22
C ALA A 161 3.16 -2.89 1.17
N GLU A 162 2.09 -2.29 1.70
CA GLU A 162 2.04 -1.76 3.07
C GLU A 162 2.21 -2.87 4.12
N PHE A 163 1.61 -4.04 3.88
CA PHE A 163 1.81 -5.22 4.72
C PHE A 163 3.28 -5.64 4.80
N LEU A 164 4.00 -5.71 3.67
CA LEU A 164 5.41 -6.11 3.66
C LEU A 164 6.27 -5.19 4.52
N TRP A 165 6.14 -3.87 4.36
CA TRP A 165 6.95 -2.93 5.12
C TRP A 165 6.63 -2.93 6.61
N GLU A 166 5.36 -3.07 6.96
CA GLU A 166 4.97 -3.12 8.35
C GLU A 166 5.41 -4.43 9.03
N GLN A 167 5.15 -5.58 8.38
CA GLN A 167 5.46 -6.90 8.92
C GLN A 167 6.97 -7.12 9.07
N TYR A 168 7.77 -6.58 8.14
CA TYR A 168 9.21 -6.84 8.07
C TYR A 168 10.06 -5.60 8.36
N ALA A 169 9.49 -4.54 8.96
CA ALA A 169 10.21 -3.33 9.33
C ALA A 169 11.45 -3.64 10.19
N ASP A 170 11.29 -4.47 11.22
CA ASP A 170 12.38 -4.79 12.13
C ASP A 170 13.42 -5.69 11.46
N GLU A 171 13.00 -6.68 10.67
CA GLU A 171 13.91 -7.57 9.91
C GLU A 171 14.77 -6.77 8.92
N THR A 172 14.15 -5.86 8.16
CA THR A 172 14.83 -5.04 7.13
C THR A 172 15.75 -3.99 7.76
N MET A 173 15.39 -3.44 8.92
CA MET A 173 16.26 -2.52 9.66
C MET A 173 17.37 -3.23 10.45
N ALA A 174 17.21 -4.51 10.76
CA ALA A 174 18.27 -5.33 11.36
C ALA A 174 19.23 -5.93 10.31
N SER A 175 18.78 -6.14 9.07
CA SER A 175 19.52 -6.92 8.06
C SER A 175 19.55 -6.22 6.69
N GLN A 176 20.76 -5.87 6.22
CA GLN A 176 20.94 -5.30 4.87
C GLN A 176 20.43 -6.26 3.77
N PRO A 177 20.74 -7.58 3.79
CA PRO A 177 20.17 -8.51 2.80
C PRO A 177 18.62 -8.54 2.78
N ALA A 178 17.97 -8.37 3.93
CA ALA A 178 16.51 -8.30 3.99
C ALA A 178 15.98 -7.00 3.35
N PHE A 179 16.63 -5.86 3.62
CA PHE A 179 16.32 -4.61 2.96
C PHE A 179 16.54 -4.70 1.44
N ASP A 180 17.67 -5.27 1.01
CA ASP A 180 18.00 -5.47 -0.40
C ASP A 180 16.95 -6.33 -1.10
N SER A 181 16.44 -7.37 -0.44
CA SER A 181 15.40 -8.24 -1.00
C SER A 181 14.09 -7.49 -1.31
N LEU A 182 13.66 -6.56 -0.44
CA LEU A 182 12.49 -5.72 -0.71
C LEU A 182 12.77 -4.65 -1.76
N ALA A 183 13.96 -4.09 -1.75
CA ALA A 183 14.41 -3.12 -2.76
C ALA A 183 14.50 -3.76 -4.16
N GLU A 184 14.97 -5.00 -4.27
CA GLU A 184 14.95 -5.77 -5.51
C GLU A 184 13.53 -6.16 -5.92
N PHE A 185 12.66 -6.45 -4.94
CA PHE A 185 11.27 -6.74 -5.22
C PHE A 185 10.54 -5.54 -5.83
N SER A 186 10.79 -4.32 -5.35
CA SER A 186 10.20 -3.09 -5.89
C SER A 186 10.71 -2.72 -7.29
N GLU A 187 11.85 -3.29 -7.71
CA GLU A 187 12.43 -3.12 -9.05
C GLU A 187 11.85 -4.07 -10.11
N ARG A 188 10.92 -4.97 -9.73
CA ARG A 188 10.32 -5.91 -10.68
C ARG A 188 9.40 -5.20 -11.67
N LYS A 189 9.61 -5.48 -12.96
CA LYS A 189 8.86 -4.89 -14.07
C LYS A 189 7.39 -5.29 -14.07
N GLU A 190 7.08 -6.45 -13.50
CA GLU A 190 5.72 -6.97 -13.43
C GLU A 190 4.86 -6.23 -12.40
N LEU A 191 5.45 -5.47 -11.47
CA LEU A 191 4.68 -4.73 -10.47
C LEU A 191 3.84 -3.65 -11.14
N THR A 192 2.59 -3.52 -10.69
CA THR A 192 1.73 -2.39 -11.07
C THR A 192 2.34 -1.07 -10.58
N PRO A 193 2.11 0.06 -11.27
CA PRO A 193 2.64 1.36 -10.85
C PRO A 193 2.22 1.75 -9.42
N LYS A 194 0.97 1.47 -9.02
CA LYS A 194 0.47 1.78 -7.67
C LYS A 194 1.16 0.95 -6.58
N THR A 195 1.37 -0.33 -6.82
CA THR A 195 2.06 -1.22 -5.87
C THR A 195 3.53 -0.83 -5.74
N ARG A 196 4.17 -0.47 -6.87
CA ARG A 196 5.54 0.07 -6.88
C ARG A 196 5.64 1.36 -6.07
N GLN A 197 4.74 2.32 -6.28
CA GLN A 197 4.66 3.56 -5.49
C GLN A 197 4.58 3.26 -3.99
N ALA A 198 3.66 2.39 -3.57
CA ALA A 198 3.49 2.04 -2.16
C ALA A 198 4.74 1.37 -1.55
N LEU A 199 5.46 0.55 -2.34
CA LEU A 199 6.74 -0.03 -1.89
C LEU A 199 7.83 1.05 -1.72
N ILE A 200 7.95 1.98 -2.66
CA ILE A 200 8.95 3.05 -2.58
C ILE A 200 8.63 4.02 -1.44
N ASP A 201 7.37 4.39 -1.26
CA ASP A 201 6.91 5.24 -0.16
C ASP A 201 7.16 4.59 1.19
N GLY A 202 6.87 3.29 1.32
CA GLY A 202 7.13 2.54 2.54
C GLY A 202 8.61 2.52 2.90
N ALA A 203 9.48 2.24 1.92
CA ALA A 203 10.92 2.25 2.11
C ALA A 203 11.45 3.64 2.52
N TYR A 204 11.01 4.69 1.81
CA TYR A 204 11.41 6.07 2.08
C TYR A 204 11.01 6.51 3.49
N ASN A 205 9.77 6.22 3.89
CA ASN A 205 9.30 6.53 5.23
C ASN A 205 10.08 5.73 6.30
N LEU A 206 10.35 4.45 6.06
CA LEU A 206 11.07 3.61 7.01
C LEU A 206 12.50 4.14 7.25
N VAL A 207 13.24 4.40 6.17
CA VAL A 207 14.61 4.94 6.24
C VAL A 207 14.62 6.34 6.87
N SER A 208 13.68 7.21 6.50
CA SER A 208 13.61 8.58 7.02
C SER A 208 13.25 8.63 8.51
N LEU A 209 12.36 7.75 8.98
CA LEU A 209 11.88 7.75 10.37
C LEU A 209 12.83 7.05 11.34
N ARG A 210 13.40 5.91 10.93
CA ARG A 210 14.26 5.11 11.81
C ARG A 210 15.73 5.50 11.70
N GLY A 211 16.11 6.23 10.65
CA GLY A 211 17.50 6.54 10.34
C GLY A 211 18.28 5.30 9.92
N ASP A 212 19.50 5.53 9.45
CA ASP A 212 20.43 4.48 9.04
C ASP A 212 21.79 4.82 9.62
N GLU A 213 22.23 4.07 10.65
CA GLU A 213 23.48 4.36 11.38
C GLU A 213 24.69 4.35 10.45
N THR A 214 24.66 3.48 9.44
CA THR A 214 25.55 3.51 8.28
C THR A 214 24.67 3.59 7.04
N PRO A 215 24.82 4.57 6.14
CA PRO A 215 23.82 4.92 5.12
C PRO A 215 23.71 3.93 3.94
N THR A 216 23.90 2.63 4.17
CA THR A 216 23.85 1.57 3.15
C THR A 216 22.43 1.34 2.64
N ARG A 217 21.40 1.47 3.48
CA ARG A 217 19.99 1.38 3.07
C ARG A 217 19.55 2.61 2.32
N GLY A 218 19.97 3.79 2.77
CA GLY A 218 19.74 5.05 2.05
C GLY A 218 20.32 5.01 0.64
N GLN A 219 21.53 4.46 0.47
CA GLN A 219 22.16 4.27 -0.85
C GLN A 219 21.44 3.23 -1.69
N ARG A 220 21.10 2.07 -1.10
CA ARG A 220 20.34 1.03 -1.81
C ARG A 220 19.00 1.56 -2.30
N LEU A 221 18.30 2.34 -1.47
CA LEU A 221 17.02 2.95 -1.80
C LEU A 221 17.16 4.01 -2.88
N ALA A 222 18.19 4.87 -2.81
CA ALA A 222 18.49 5.82 -3.87
C ALA A 222 18.73 5.09 -5.22
N LEU A 223 19.51 4.01 -5.21
CA LEU A 223 19.71 3.16 -6.40
C LEU A 223 18.40 2.56 -6.91
N THR A 224 17.53 2.06 -6.04
CA THR A 224 16.19 1.59 -6.41
C THR A 224 15.38 2.69 -7.09
N MET A 225 15.31 3.86 -6.48
CA MET A 225 14.58 5.01 -7.04
C MET A 225 15.12 5.42 -8.40
N TRP A 226 16.46 5.42 -8.58
CA TRP A 226 17.08 5.67 -9.88
C TRP A 226 16.72 4.61 -10.93
N ARG A 227 16.70 3.33 -10.56
CA ARG A 227 16.30 2.26 -11.47
C ARG A 227 14.84 2.36 -11.86
N VAL A 228 13.97 2.68 -10.90
CA VAL A 228 12.55 2.92 -11.14
C VAL A 228 12.37 4.12 -12.07
N LEU A 229 13.13 5.19 -11.89
CA LEU A 229 13.11 6.36 -12.76
C LEU A 229 13.44 6.04 -14.23
N LEU A 230 14.28 5.02 -14.45
CA LEU A 230 14.63 4.55 -15.80
C LEU A 230 13.57 3.62 -16.41
N MET A 231 12.50 3.27 -15.69
CA MET A 231 11.44 2.41 -16.20
C MET A 231 10.36 3.24 -16.91
N PRO A 232 10.01 2.92 -18.18
CA PRO A 232 9.00 3.67 -18.92
C PRO A 232 7.60 3.66 -18.29
N ASP A 233 7.26 2.60 -17.56
CA ASP A 233 5.97 2.38 -16.90
C ASP A 233 5.89 3.02 -15.49
N ALA A 234 6.95 3.71 -15.05
CA ALA A 234 7.02 4.41 -13.76
C ALA A 234 6.81 5.93 -13.87
N ALA A 235 6.32 6.43 -15.02
CA ALA A 235 6.21 7.85 -15.31
C ALA A 235 5.44 8.63 -14.22
N ASP A 236 4.38 8.03 -13.68
CA ASP A 236 3.56 8.60 -12.60
C ASP A 236 4.36 8.86 -11.30
N LEU A 237 5.50 8.20 -11.12
CA LEU A 237 6.35 8.35 -9.93
C LEU A 237 7.43 9.42 -10.14
N HIS A 238 7.72 9.80 -11.39
CA HIS A 238 8.90 10.62 -11.72
C HIS A 238 8.89 11.96 -11.00
N GLU A 239 7.72 12.60 -10.87
CA GLU A 239 7.61 13.89 -10.21
C GLU A 239 8.02 13.81 -8.73
N ASN A 240 7.48 12.85 -7.98
CA ASN A 240 7.83 12.67 -6.57
C ASN A 240 9.28 12.22 -6.40
N LEU A 241 9.77 11.34 -7.28
CA LEU A 241 11.15 10.87 -7.25
C LEU A 241 12.15 12.01 -7.46
N ILE A 242 11.95 12.82 -8.51
CA ILE A 242 12.85 13.92 -8.90
C ILE A 242 12.70 15.10 -7.95
N GLY A 243 11.47 15.49 -7.63
CA GLY A 243 11.19 16.73 -6.91
C GLY A 243 11.30 16.62 -5.39
N THR A 244 11.14 15.42 -4.82
CA THR A 244 11.05 15.25 -3.35
C THR A 244 11.97 14.15 -2.83
N TYR A 245 11.80 12.90 -3.26
CA TYR A 245 12.39 11.76 -2.57
C TYR A 245 13.91 11.69 -2.75
N LEU A 246 14.41 11.74 -3.99
CA LEU A 246 15.84 11.68 -4.24
C LEU A 246 16.58 12.91 -3.67
N PRO A 247 16.13 14.16 -3.87
CA PRO A 247 16.79 15.33 -3.28
C PRO A 247 16.89 15.26 -1.76
N ASN A 248 15.82 14.81 -1.09
CA ASN A 248 15.81 14.68 0.35
C ASN A 248 16.71 13.53 0.84
N LEU A 249 16.63 12.37 0.20
CA LEU A 249 17.42 11.19 0.59
C LEU A 249 18.93 11.41 0.40
N LEU A 250 19.31 12.21 -0.61
CA LEU A 250 20.70 12.49 -0.94
C LEU A 250 21.30 13.68 -0.16
N GLY A 251 20.51 14.35 0.68
CA GLY A 251 20.97 15.52 1.45
C GLY A 251 21.17 16.77 0.58
N ILE A 252 20.48 16.88 -0.56
CA ILE A 252 20.54 18.05 -1.44
C ILE A 252 19.62 19.16 -0.91
N THR A 253 18.39 18.79 -0.57
CA THR A 253 17.35 19.71 -0.08
C THR A 253 16.98 19.47 1.38
N SER A 254 17.38 18.32 1.95
CA SER A 254 17.15 18.01 3.35
C SER A 254 18.32 18.50 4.23
N GLY A 255 18.08 18.62 5.53
CA GLY A 255 19.14 18.86 6.51
C GLY A 255 20.04 17.65 6.78
N LEU A 256 19.94 16.57 6.00
CA LEU A 256 20.78 15.39 6.12
C LEU A 256 22.19 15.64 5.55
N PRO A 257 23.23 14.94 6.03
CA PRO A 257 24.55 15.01 5.43
C PRO A 257 24.52 14.62 3.94
N PRO A 258 25.05 15.46 3.03
CA PRO A 258 25.08 15.17 1.60
C PRO A 258 25.79 13.83 1.30
N GLN A 259 25.19 13.00 0.46
CA GLN A 259 25.80 11.76 -0.02
C GLN A 259 26.44 12.00 -1.39
N PRO A 260 27.71 11.67 -1.63
CA PRO A 260 28.31 11.85 -2.96
C PRO A 260 27.81 10.80 -3.96
N ALA A 261 27.71 11.18 -5.22
CA ALA A 261 27.27 10.30 -6.30
C ALA A 261 28.18 9.08 -6.48
N SER A 262 29.50 9.24 -6.29
CA SER A 262 30.48 8.13 -6.33
C SER A 262 30.21 7.04 -5.30
N ARG A 263 29.56 7.36 -4.18
CA ARG A 263 29.16 6.39 -3.17
C ARG A 263 27.86 5.67 -3.52
N VAL A 264 26.87 6.39 -4.04
CA VAL A 264 25.60 5.78 -4.48
C VAL A 264 25.81 4.86 -5.68
N PHE A 265 26.62 5.28 -6.65
CA PHE A 265 26.91 4.53 -7.87
C PHE A 265 28.24 3.76 -7.80
N GLU A 266 28.69 3.37 -6.61
CA GLU A 266 29.94 2.63 -6.45
C GLU A 266 29.93 1.37 -7.35
N ASN A 267 30.91 1.27 -8.25
CA ASN A 267 31.01 0.21 -9.27
C ASN A 267 29.82 0.12 -10.26
N ARG A 268 29.08 1.23 -10.47
CA ARG A 268 27.88 1.32 -11.31
C ARG A 268 27.89 2.50 -12.29
N GLU A 269 29.05 2.82 -12.86
CA GLU A 269 29.19 3.95 -13.80
C GLU A 269 28.22 3.92 -14.99
N PRO A 270 27.89 2.75 -15.60
CA PRO A 270 26.88 2.69 -16.65
C PRO A 270 25.48 3.12 -16.18
N GLU A 271 25.07 2.75 -14.95
CA GLU A 271 23.79 3.16 -14.37
C GLU A 271 23.78 4.68 -14.13
N ARG A 272 24.88 5.25 -13.59
CA ARG A 272 25.05 6.70 -13.40
C ARG A 272 24.88 7.47 -14.72
N ASN A 273 25.54 7.01 -15.79
CA ASN A 273 25.46 7.65 -17.10
C ASN A 273 24.05 7.60 -17.69
N ALA A 274 23.33 6.49 -17.49
CA ALA A 274 21.95 6.35 -17.95
C ALA A 274 21.01 7.33 -17.23
N VAL A 275 21.16 7.46 -15.90
CA VAL A 275 20.41 8.43 -15.09
C VAL A 275 20.71 9.86 -15.52
N GLU A 276 21.98 10.23 -15.71
CA GLU A 276 22.33 11.58 -16.16
C GLU A 276 21.69 11.87 -17.53
N ALA A 277 21.80 10.93 -18.47
CA ALA A 277 21.21 11.07 -19.80
C ALA A 277 19.68 11.14 -19.77
N PHE A 278 19.04 10.49 -18.80
CA PHE A 278 17.61 10.58 -18.56
C PHE A 278 17.23 11.96 -18.02
N LEU A 279 17.89 12.43 -16.96
CA LEU A 279 17.59 13.72 -16.34
C LEU A 279 17.78 14.90 -17.31
N ARG A 280 18.79 14.85 -18.19
CA ARG A 280 19.00 15.87 -19.24
C ARG A 280 17.86 15.93 -20.26
N ARG A 281 17.11 14.84 -20.42
CA ARG A 281 15.99 14.73 -21.37
C ARG A 281 14.63 14.99 -20.72
N GLN A 282 14.58 15.08 -19.38
CA GLN A 282 13.35 15.42 -18.68
C GLN A 282 12.92 16.83 -19.06
N GLY A 283 11.60 16.99 -19.26
CA GLY A 283 10.98 18.26 -19.63
C GLY A 283 10.97 19.26 -18.46
N THR A 284 10.19 20.32 -18.60
CA THR A 284 10.10 21.41 -17.62
C THR A 284 9.13 21.13 -16.47
N ASP A 285 8.45 19.98 -16.47
CA ASP A 285 7.38 19.69 -15.51
C ASP A 285 7.91 19.59 -14.07
N VAL A 286 9.16 19.16 -13.90
CA VAL A 286 9.84 19.08 -12.59
C VAL A 286 11.30 19.49 -12.74
N ASP A 287 11.78 20.38 -11.87
CA ASP A 287 13.15 20.87 -11.93
C ASP A 287 14.16 19.77 -11.52
N ALA A 288 14.80 19.16 -12.52
CA ALA A 288 15.84 18.16 -12.35
C ALA A 288 17.24 18.74 -12.10
N SER A 289 17.40 20.07 -12.12
CA SER A 289 18.70 20.75 -12.01
C SER A 289 19.49 20.36 -10.74
N PRO A 290 18.87 20.29 -9.53
CA PRO A 290 19.60 19.91 -8.32
C PRO A 290 20.21 18.50 -8.40
N LEU A 291 19.47 17.55 -9.00
CA LEU A 291 19.94 16.18 -9.19
C LEU A 291 21.01 16.06 -10.28
N LEU A 292 20.89 16.86 -11.35
CA LEU A 292 21.90 16.96 -12.41
C LEU A 292 23.22 17.56 -11.93
N GLU A 293 23.17 18.56 -11.06
CA GLU A 293 24.38 19.11 -10.44
C GLU A 293 25.02 18.07 -9.53
N TRP A 294 24.21 17.45 -8.66
CA TRP A 294 24.66 16.43 -7.73
C TRP A 294 25.34 15.24 -8.44
N ILE A 295 24.75 14.70 -9.51
CA ILE A 295 25.29 13.51 -10.19
C ILE A 295 26.64 13.79 -10.89
N ARG A 296 27.00 15.05 -11.13
CA ARG A 296 28.26 15.46 -11.76
C ARG A 296 29.40 15.68 -10.78
N ILE A 297 29.11 15.78 -9.48
CA ILE A 297 30.12 15.87 -8.44
C ILE A 297 30.86 14.52 -8.39
N LYS A 298 32.20 14.54 -8.46
CA LYS A 298 33.05 13.35 -8.41
C LYS A 298 33.19 12.85 -6.97
#